data_AF-A0A6V7L7L7-F1
#
_entry.id   AF-A0A6V7L7L7-F1
#
_cell.length_a   1.000
_cell.length_b   1.000
_cell.length_c   1.000
_cell.angle_alpha   90.00
_cell.angle_beta   90.00
_cell.angle_gamma   90.00
#
_symmetry.space_group_name_H-M   'P 1'
#
loop_
_entity.id
_entity.type
_entity.pdbx_description
1 polymer ?
#
loop_
_entity_poly.entity_id
_entity_poly.type
_entity_poly.pdbx_seq_one_letter_code
_entity_poly.pdbx_strand_id
1 'polypeptide(L)' 'GLTEVIIYSSPDDKKKNRGFCFLEYESHKSASLAKRRLSTGRIKVWGCDIIVDWADPQEEPDEQTMAK' A
#
# COMPACT_ATOMS: atom_id res chain seq x y z
N GLY A 1 -1.18 -10.81 9.99
CA GLY A 1 -2.14 -10.45 8.94
C GLY A 1 -1.64 -9.19 8.25
N LEU A 2 -2.51 -8.20 8.00
CA LEU A 2 -2.08 -6.84 7.61
C LEU A 2 -1.30 -6.23 8.80
N THR A 3 -0.11 -5.68 8.55
CA THR A 3 0.79 -5.10 9.56
C THR A 3 0.71 -3.59 9.56
N GLU A 4 0.82 -2.97 8.39
CA GLU A 4 0.87 -1.52 8.25
C GLU A 4 0.08 -1.02 7.02
N VAL A 5 -0.41 0.22 7.12
CA VAL A 5 -1.01 0.96 6.00
C VAL A 5 -0.23 2.26 5.82
N ILE A 6 0.53 2.34 4.72
CA ILE A 6 1.30 3.54 4.38
C ILE A 6 0.47 4.42 3.44
N ILE A 7 0.25 5.68 3.84
CA ILE A 7 -0.51 6.66 3.05
C ILE A 7 0.32 7.93 2.92
N TYR A 8 0.55 8.34 1.68
CA TYR A 8 1.13 9.63 1.39
C TYR A 8 0.04 10.69 1.25
N SER A 9 0.25 11.84 1.89
CA SER A 9 -0.66 12.97 1.76
C SER A 9 -0.53 13.63 0.39
N SER A 10 -1.60 14.27 -0.06
CA SER A 10 -1.60 15.08 -1.27
C SER A 10 -0.64 16.27 -1.08
N PRO A 11 0.18 16.60 -2.09
CA PRO A 11 1.05 17.78 -2.03
C PRO A 11 0.26 19.08 -1.85
N ASP A 12 -0.97 19.14 -2.39
CA ASP A 12 -1.82 20.34 -2.33
C ASP A 12 -2.60 20.46 -1.02
N ASP A 13 -2.90 19.34 -0.36
CA ASP A 13 -3.69 19.30 0.88
C ASP A 13 -3.25 18.13 1.77
N LYS A 14 -2.53 18.46 2.85
CA LYS A 14 -2.03 17.47 3.81
C LYS A 14 -3.12 16.66 4.52
N LYS A 15 -4.39 17.08 4.46
CA LYS A 15 -5.54 16.34 5.01
C LYS A 15 -6.08 15.29 4.05
N LYS A 16 -5.65 15.27 2.79
CA LYS A 16 -6.09 14.31 1.77
C LYS A 16 -4.98 13.32 1.46
N ASN A 17 -5.35 12.09 1.13
CA ASN A 17 -4.40 11.11 0.58
C ASN A 17 -4.11 11.41 -0.90
N ARG A 18 -3.01 10.87 -1.42
CA ARG A 18 -2.57 11.05 -2.82
C ARG A 18 -3.29 10.12 -3.82
N GLY A 19 -4.40 9.50 -3.42
CA GLY A 19 -5.19 8.60 -4.26
C GLY A 19 -4.72 7.14 -4.28
N PHE A 20 -3.71 6.79 -3.48
CA PHE A 20 -3.24 5.41 -3.30
C PHE A 20 -2.75 5.18 -1.88
N CYS A 21 -2.61 3.91 -1.51
CA CYS A 21 -1.96 3.48 -0.27
C CYS A 21 -1.21 2.17 -0.51
N PHE A 22 -0.27 1.87 0.37
CA PHE A 22 0.40 0.59 0.42
C PHE A 22 -0.08 -0.21 1.63
N LEU A 23 -0.26 -1.50 1.42
CA LEU A 23 -0.68 -2.44 2.46
C LEU A 23 0.47 -3.41 2.70
N GLU A 24 1.07 -3.32 3.88
CA GLU A 24 2.11 -4.25 4.31
C GLU A 24 1.47 -5.44 5.03
N TYR A 25 1.96 -6.64 4.76
CA TYR A 25 1.50 -7.86 5.41
C TYR A 25 2.67 -8.59 6.03
N GLU A 26 2.38 -9.34 7.10
CA GLU A 26 3.36 -10.17 7.83
C GLU A 26 4.10 -11.19 6.94
N SER A 27 3.51 -11.55 5.81
CA SER A 27 4.04 -12.56 4.90
C SER A 27 3.52 -12.37 3.49
N HIS A 28 4.35 -12.79 2.53
CA HIS A 28 3.98 -12.82 1.11
C HIS A 28 2.72 -13.66 0.86
N LYS A 29 2.50 -14.73 1.63
CA LYS A 29 1.28 -15.56 1.54
C LYS A 29 0.02 -14.76 1.90
N SER A 30 0.07 -14.01 3.00
CA SER A 30 -1.03 -13.14 3.44
C SER A 30 -1.29 -12.01 2.42
N ALA A 31 -0.23 -11.37 1.91
CA ALA A 31 -0.33 -10.35 0.86
C ALA A 31 -0.93 -10.89 -0.44
N SER A 32 -0.46 -12.06 -0.91
CA SER A 32 -0.95 -12.70 -2.13
C SER A 32 -2.43 -13.05 -2.05
N LEU A 33 -2.88 -13.53 -0.89
CA LEU A 33 -4.30 -13.82 -0.66
C LEU A 33 -5.14 -12.53 -0.70
N ALA A 34 -4.64 -11.45 -0.10
CA ALA A 34 -5.30 -10.15 -0.12
C ALA A 34 -5.37 -9.57 -1.55
N LYS A 35 -4.25 -9.55 -2.28
CA LYS A 35 -4.18 -9.15 -3.70
C LYS A 35 -5.20 -9.92 -4.53
N ARG A 36 -5.24 -11.26 -4.39
CA ARG A 36 -6.22 -12.10 -5.11
C ARG A 36 -7.66 -11.70 -4.78
N ARG A 37 -7.99 -11.47 -3.51
CA ARG A 37 -9.34 -11.07 -3.08
C ARG A 37 -9.73 -9.69 -3.64
N LEU A 38 -8.85 -8.70 -3.51
CA LEU A 38 -9.08 -7.33 -3.95
C LEU A 38 -9.14 -7.19 -5.48
N SER A 39 -8.39 -8.02 -6.21
CA SER A 39 -8.35 -8.00 -7.69
C SER A 39 -9.59 -8.63 -8.35
N THR A 40 -10.51 -9.24 -7.61
CA THR A 40 -11.66 -9.95 -8.21
C THR A 40 -12.70 -9.04 -8.87
N GLY A 41 -12.49 -7.72 -8.90
CA GLY A 41 -13.38 -6.74 -9.56
C GLY A 41 -14.75 -6.57 -8.90
N ARG A 42 -15.06 -7.35 -7.86
CA ARG A 42 -16.33 -7.28 -7.10
C ARG A 42 -16.28 -6.30 -5.93
N ILE A 43 -15.09 -5.84 -5.56
CA ILE A 43 -14.87 -4.99 -4.40
C ILE A 43 -14.72 -3.56 -4.90
N LYS A 44 -15.72 -2.72 -4.60
CA LYS A 44 -15.60 -1.26 -4.73
C LYS A 44 -15.22 -0.69 -3.38
N VAL A 45 -14.18 0.13 -3.33
CA VAL A 45 -13.74 0.81 -2.12
C VAL A 45 -14.24 2.24 -2.19
N TRP A 46 -15.14 2.62 -1.27
CA TRP A 46 -15.84 3.90 -1.29
C TRP A 46 -16.56 4.21 -2.61
N GLY A 47 -17.06 3.17 -3.30
CA GLY A 47 -17.73 3.31 -4.59
C GLY A 47 -16.77 3.40 -5.79
N CYS A 48 -15.47 3.47 -5.56
CA CYS A 48 -14.44 3.52 -6.59
C CYS A 48 -13.96 2.11 -6.96
N ASP A 49 -13.70 1.92 -8.24
CA ASP A 49 -12.94 0.77 -8.73
C ASP A 49 -11.47 0.95 -8.36
N ILE A 50 -10.84 -0.12 -7.87
CA ILE A 50 -9.46 -0.11 -7.42
C ILE A 50 -8.60 -1.02 -8.29
N ILE A 51 -7.33 -0.67 -8.44
CA ILE A 51 -6.30 -1.49 -9.06
C ILE A 51 -5.35 -1.93 -7.95
N VAL A 52 -4.98 -3.21 -7.94
CA VAL A 52 -4.07 -3.78 -6.94
C VAL A 52 -2.89 -4.43 -7.63
N ASP A 53 -1.72 -3.83 -7.43
CA ASP A 53 -0.45 -4.33 -7.95
C ASP A 53 0.57 -4.54 -6.82
N TRP A 54 1.69 -5.19 -7.15
CA TRP A 54 2.80 -5.30 -6.23
C TRP A 54 3.54 -3.96 -6.16
N ALA A 55 3.97 -3.59 -4.97
CA ALA A 55 4.87 -2.45 -4.83
C ALA A 55 6.25 -2.82 -5.36
N ASP A 56 6.90 -1.89 -6.06
CA ASP A 56 8.33 -2.01 -6.32
C ASP A 56 9.10 -2.03 -4.99
N PRO A 57 10.14 -2.86 -4.86
CA PRO A 57 10.99 -2.84 -3.68
C PRO A 57 11.59 -1.44 -3.53
N GLN A 58 11.42 -0.85 -2.35
CA GLN A 58 12.16 0.36 -2.03
C GLN A 58 13.63 -0.03 -1.81
N GLU A 59 14.55 0.73 -2.38
CA GLU A 59 15.95 0.67 -1.96
C GLU A 59 15.98 1.04 -0.47
N GLU A 60 16.29 0.07 0.39
CA GLU A 60 16.54 0.35 1.79
C GLU A 60 17.76 1.28 1.84
N PRO A 61 17.63 2.51 2.36
CA PRO A 61 18.81 3.35 2.56
C PRO A 61 19.77 2.59 3.47
N ASP A 62 21.06 2.57 3.15
CA ASP A 62 22.07 1.92 4.00
C ASP A 62 21.90 2.36 5.46
N GLU A 63 22.20 1.50 6.43
CA GLU A 63 21.99 1.74 7.88
C GLU A 63 22.54 3.11 8.36
N GLN A 64 23.56 3.66 7.69
CA GLN A 64 24.11 4.98 7.96
C GLN A 64 23.17 6.16 7.61
N THR A 65 22.28 6.00 6.64
CA THR A 65 21.29 7.00 6.21
C THR A 65 20.04 6.95 7.08
N MET A 66 19.65 5.75 7.54
CA MET A 66 18.51 5.53 8.44
C MET A 66 18.76 6.00 9.89
N ALA A 67 20.03 6.22 10.26
CA ALA A 67 20.44 6.64 11.60
C ALA A 67 20.63 8.17 11.75
N LYS A 68 20.19 8.98 10.79
CA LYS A 68 20.41 10.45 10.78
C LYS A 68 19.13 11.26 10.79
#